data_AF-A0A7C1ECC9-F1
#
_entry.id   AF-A0A7C1ECC9-F1
#
_cell.length_a   1.000
_cell.length_b   1.000
_cell.length_c   1.000
_cell.angle_alpha   90.00
_cell.angle_beta   90.00
_cell.angle_gamma   90.00
#
_symmetry.space_group_name_H-M   'P 1'
#
loop_
_entity.id
_entity.type
_entity.pdbx_description
1 polymer ?
#
loop_
_entity_poly.entity_id
_entity_poly.type
_entity_poly.pdbx_seq_one_letter_code
_entity_poly.pdbx_strand_id
1 'polypeptide(L)'
;MPYHDLAGSADGLVLLRRHDELIKSFKYLYFYPLHTRKGWFRAEIMKPLCVVGRRVAKLSWLLKAASDDSRFRFGALIYIPDSTSTKELDGRKEKMNGKRTPKKVGGLISMAIVLLSILTATVWITPVGAATVTRHLPISVAPNEQFTVTLTQTGFLFDTGLVWEVLPEGFEYINGTYTGNALDWVVTYDPTTRTLRVGFRGENYISYGAKASPYAQTAVFGGTYSYFDNGTVEGNVTGKATVTVTGTPTPTPTPGVPRWDINEDCTVNYIDLAILSAHWNETTTALYPRYDINADGMVNYIDLTILSAHWNESTC
;
A
#
# COMPACT_ATOMS: atom_id res chain seq x y z
N MET A 1 18.52 21.61 -58.16
CA MET A 1 19.65 21.02 -57.39
C MET A 1 19.10 19.85 -56.59
N PRO A 2 19.85 18.75 -56.46
CA PRO A 2 19.31 17.41 -56.63
C PRO A 2 18.84 16.73 -55.34
N TYR A 3 17.93 15.80 -55.58
CA TYR A 3 17.54 14.60 -54.84
C TYR A 3 18.68 13.97 -54.02
N HIS A 4 18.37 13.57 -52.78
CA HIS A 4 19.09 12.51 -52.07
C HIS A 4 18.09 11.53 -51.44
N ASP A 5 18.50 10.27 -51.54
CA ASP A 5 17.75 9.03 -51.45
C ASP A 5 17.28 8.58 -50.07
N LEU A 6 16.27 7.71 -50.15
CA LEU A 6 15.83 6.71 -49.18
C LEU A 6 16.88 5.59 -49.00
N ALA A 7 17.16 5.19 -47.76
CA ALA A 7 17.49 3.84 -47.27
C ALA A 7 17.87 4.00 -45.78
N GLY A 8 17.30 3.31 -44.80
CA GLY A 8 17.07 1.87 -44.69
C GLY A 8 18.07 1.31 -43.66
N SER A 9 17.60 0.73 -42.56
CA SER A 9 18.16 -0.51 -41.97
C SER A 9 17.43 -0.86 -40.67
N ALA A 10 16.86 -2.05 -40.67
CA ALA A 10 16.54 -2.81 -39.47
C ALA A 10 17.81 -3.11 -38.67
N ASP A 11 17.68 -3.30 -37.36
CA ASP A 11 18.03 -4.57 -36.73
C ASP A 11 17.74 -4.53 -35.22
N GLY A 12 16.96 -5.51 -34.78
CA GLY A 12 16.80 -5.83 -33.38
C GLY A 12 18.02 -6.57 -32.85
N LEU A 13 18.35 -6.34 -31.58
CA LEU A 13 19.18 -7.26 -30.83
C LEU A 13 18.64 -7.38 -29.40
N VAL A 14 17.80 -8.41 -29.24
CA VAL A 14 17.43 -9.00 -27.95
C VAL A 14 18.67 -9.71 -27.41
N LEU A 15 19.29 -9.15 -26.37
CA LEU A 15 20.31 -9.84 -25.59
C LEU A 15 19.67 -10.57 -24.42
N LEU A 16 19.38 -11.86 -24.65
CA LEU A 16 19.18 -12.88 -23.63
C LEU A 16 20.54 -13.45 -23.18
N ARG A 17 20.60 -13.83 -21.89
CA ARG A 17 21.65 -14.57 -21.13
C ARG A 17 22.77 -13.73 -20.51
N ARG A 18 22.85 -13.76 -19.18
CA ARG A 18 23.34 -14.91 -18.38
C ARG A 18 22.65 -14.99 -17.02
N HIS A 19 22.09 -16.17 -16.76
CA HIS A 19 21.96 -16.78 -15.45
C HIS A 19 23.36 -17.06 -14.90
N ASP A 20 23.60 -16.81 -13.60
CA ASP A 20 24.10 -17.83 -12.67
C ASP A 20 24.12 -17.32 -11.21
N GLU A 21 23.49 -18.15 -10.38
CA GLU A 21 23.70 -18.46 -8.96
C GLU A 21 23.79 -17.37 -7.87
N LEU A 22 22.78 -17.36 -6.99
CA LEU A 22 22.98 -17.52 -5.54
C LEU A 22 21.66 -17.87 -4.83
N ILE A 23 21.38 -19.18 -4.75
CA ILE A 23 20.31 -19.74 -3.92
C ILE A 23 20.79 -19.74 -2.47
N LYS A 24 20.28 -18.82 -1.65
CA LYS A 24 20.19 -19.02 -0.20
C LYS A 24 18.77 -19.46 0.13
N SER A 25 18.69 -20.72 0.55
CA SER A 25 17.49 -21.43 0.97
C SER A 25 16.72 -20.69 2.07
N PHE A 26 15.54 -20.17 1.72
CA PHE A 26 14.43 -19.97 2.65
C PHE A 26 13.27 -20.85 2.20
N LYS A 27 12.96 -21.89 2.99
CA LYS A 27 11.77 -22.71 2.81
C LYS A 27 10.55 -21.87 3.22
N TYR A 28 9.87 -21.28 2.25
CA TYR A 28 8.48 -20.86 2.42
C TYR A 28 7.56 -22.01 2.03
N LEU A 29 6.74 -22.45 2.98
CA LEU A 29 5.67 -23.41 2.76
C LEU A 29 4.49 -22.65 2.14
N TYR A 30 4.34 -22.71 0.82
CA TYR A 30 3.16 -22.18 0.14
C TYR A 30 2.00 -23.17 0.29
N PHE A 31 0.90 -22.73 0.90
CA PHE A 31 -0.38 -23.41 0.77
C PHE A 31 -1.12 -22.84 -0.44
N TYR A 32 -1.38 -23.68 -1.44
CA TYR A 32 -2.32 -23.36 -2.51
C TYR A 32 -3.75 -23.60 -2.02
N PRO A 33 -4.71 -22.69 -2.23
CA PRO A 33 -6.12 -23.01 -2.03
C PRO A 33 -6.60 -23.87 -3.20
N LEU A 34 -6.90 -25.13 -2.91
CA LEU A 34 -7.68 -25.99 -3.80
C LEU A 34 -9.14 -25.51 -3.78
N HIS A 35 -9.58 -24.90 -4.88
CA HIS A 35 -10.99 -24.69 -5.15
C HIS A 35 -11.70 -26.05 -5.31
N THR A 36 -12.65 -26.35 -4.44
CA THR A 36 -13.71 -27.33 -4.74
C THR A 36 -15.08 -26.81 -4.30
N ARG A 37 -16.07 -27.04 -5.16
CA ARG A 37 -17.49 -26.69 -4.98
C ARG A 37 -18.14 -27.67 -4.00
N LYS A 38 -18.98 -27.12 -3.11
CA LYS A 38 -20.09 -27.74 -2.37
C LYS A 38 -19.76 -28.95 -1.45
N GLY A 39 -20.02 -28.77 -0.15
CA GLY A 39 -20.44 -29.86 0.74
C GLY A 39 -19.78 -29.90 2.11
N TRP A 40 -20.55 -29.54 3.14
CA TRP A 40 -20.58 -30.08 4.51
C TRP A 40 -19.30 -30.73 5.08
N PHE A 41 -18.68 -30.07 6.06
CA PHE A 41 -17.59 -30.67 6.85
C PHE A 41 -18.13 -31.56 7.98
N ARG A 42 -17.82 -32.86 7.91
CA ARG A 42 -17.79 -33.79 9.06
C ARG A 42 -16.32 -33.96 9.43
N ALA A 43 -15.91 -33.54 10.62
CA ALA A 43 -14.53 -33.68 11.08
C ALA A 43 -14.27 -35.14 11.50
N GLU A 44 -13.61 -35.91 10.64
CA GLU A 44 -13.00 -37.19 11.05
C GLU A 44 -11.57 -36.96 11.52
N ILE A 45 -11.33 -37.33 12.78
CA ILE A 45 -10.04 -37.27 13.45
C ILE A 45 -9.18 -38.42 12.93
N MET A 46 -8.17 -38.12 12.13
CA MET A 46 -7.13 -39.10 11.76
C MET A 46 -6.34 -39.53 13.01
N LYS A 47 -6.36 -40.84 13.28
CA LYS A 47 -5.50 -41.49 14.29
C LYS A 47 -4.05 -41.52 13.78
N PRO A 48 -3.02 -41.24 14.60
CA PRO A 48 -1.66 -41.56 14.23
C PRO A 48 -1.37 -43.06 14.46
N LEU A 49 -0.76 -43.70 13.45
CA LEU A 49 -0.14 -45.01 13.58
C LEU A 49 1.15 -44.92 14.44
N CYS A 50 1.27 -45.88 15.36
CA CYS A 50 2.50 -46.41 16.00
C CYS A 50 3.67 -46.60 15.01
N VAL A 51 4.97 -46.73 15.33
CA VAL A 51 5.85 -46.80 16.53
C VAL A 51 7.29 -46.76 15.93
N VAL A 52 8.33 -46.20 16.58
CA VAL A 52 9.46 -46.91 17.22
C VAL A 52 10.35 -45.86 17.89
N GLY A 53 10.65 -46.01 19.18
CA GLY A 53 11.70 -45.25 19.88
C GLY A 53 11.31 -44.75 21.26
N ARG A 54 11.85 -45.38 22.30
CA ARG A 54 11.47 -45.27 23.73
C ARG A 54 11.41 -43.84 24.29
N ARG A 55 10.27 -43.59 24.97
CA ARG A 55 9.98 -42.73 26.14
C ARG A 55 8.92 -41.66 25.83
N VAL A 56 7.68 -41.98 26.15
CA VAL A 56 6.53 -41.06 26.07
C VAL A 56 6.37 -40.39 27.43
N ALA A 57 6.65 -39.10 27.50
CA ALA A 57 6.07 -38.24 28.53
C ALA A 57 4.64 -37.88 28.09
N LYS A 58 3.70 -38.03 29.01
CA LYS A 58 2.25 -37.89 28.81
C LYS A 58 1.91 -36.41 28.58
N LEU A 59 1.69 -35.99 27.34
CA LEU A 59 1.17 -34.66 27.01
C LEU A 59 -0.36 -34.78 26.89
N SER A 60 -1.09 -34.23 27.85
CA SER A 60 -2.56 -34.20 27.82
C SER A 60 -3.00 -32.87 27.21
N TRP A 61 -3.61 -32.89 26.03
CA TRP A 61 -4.23 -31.71 25.43
C TRP A 61 -5.71 -31.66 25.80
N LEU A 62 -6.15 -30.55 26.37
CA LEU A 62 -7.55 -30.24 26.62
C LEU A 62 -7.77 -28.82 26.07
N LEU A 63 -8.18 -28.72 24.81
CA LEU A 63 -8.64 -27.48 24.19
C LEU A 63 -10.16 -27.57 24.10
N LYS A 64 -10.83 -26.93 25.05
CA LYS A 64 -12.28 -26.66 24.98
C LYS A 64 -12.45 -25.26 24.43
N ALA A 65 -13.13 -25.14 23.30
CA ALA A 65 -13.63 -23.88 22.79
C ALA A 65 -14.78 -23.38 23.68
N ALA A 66 -14.72 -22.12 24.11
CA ALA A 66 -15.88 -21.31 24.47
C ALA A 66 -15.51 -19.83 24.28
N SER A 67 -16.11 -19.24 23.25
CA SER A 67 -16.25 -17.81 23.02
C SER A 67 -17.26 -17.25 24.02
N ASP A 68 -17.12 -15.95 24.31
CA ASP A 68 -18.06 -15.06 25.00
C ASP A 68 -17.99 -15.01 26.53
N ASP A 69 -16.84 -14.60 27.09
CA ASP A 69 -16.82 -13.79 28.33
C ASP A 69 -15.53 -12.96 28.41
N SER A 70 -15.65 -11.67 28.76
CA SER A 70 -14.64 -10.61 28.69
C SER A 70 -13.60 -10.65 29.81
N ARG A 71 -13.20 -11.84 30.26
CA ARG A 71 -12.16 -12.04 31.29
C ARG A 71 -11.12 -13.05 30.84
N PHE A 72 -10.39 -12.72 29.78
CA PHE A 72 -9.20 -13.46 29.40
C PHE A 72 -8.06 -13.16 30.37
N ARG A 73 -7.69 -14.15 31.19
CA ARG A 73 -6.40 -14.20 31.87
C ARG A 73 -5.44 -15.00 30.98
N PHE A 74 -4.43 -14.34 30.42
CA PHE A 74 -3.33 -15.04 29.76
C PHE A 74 -2.47 -15.72 30.82
N GLY A 75 -2.58 -17.04 30.93
CA GLY A 75 -1.60 -17.86 31.63
C GLY A 75 -0.39 -18.06 30.73
N ALA A 76 0.70 -17.34 30.96
CA ALA A 76 1.97 -17.62 30.32
C ALA A 76 2.52 -18.95 30.87
N LEU A 77 2.54 -20.00 30.04
CA LEU A 77 3.18 -21.27 30.39
C LEU A 77 4.69 -21.11 30.16
N ILE A 78 5.44 -20.77 31.21
CA ILE A 78 6.90 -20.71 31.15
C ILE A 78 7.43 -22.15 31.19
N TYR A 79 7.95 -22.63 30.06
CA TYR A 79 8.68 -23.88 29.99
C TYR A 79 10.04 -23.70 30.68
N ILE A 80 10.21 -24.30 31.86
CA ILE A 80 11.50 -24.41 32.55
C ILE A 80 12.10 -25.76 32.14
N PRO A 81 13.17 -25.81 31.33
CA PRO A 81 13.83 -27.07 31.04
C PRO A 81 14.40 -27.65 32.32
N ASP A 82 14.08 -28.92 32.59
CA ASP A 82 14.57 -29.68 33.72
C ASP A 82 16.11 -29.81 33.59
N SER A 83 16.84 -29.09 34.45
CA SER A 83 18.30 -29.01 34.42
C SER A 83 18.98 -30.10 35.24
N THR A 84 18.35 -31.27 35.37
CA THR A 84 18.90 -32.42 36.09
C THR A 84 19.27 -33.58 35.14
N SER A 85 20.22 -33.33 34.23
CA SER A 85 20.97 -34.39 33.55
C SER A 85 22.39 -34.46 34.12
N THR A 86 22.53 -34.91 35.36
CA THR A 86 23.81 -35.46 35.84
C THR A 86 24.04 -36.77 35.13
N LYS A 87 24.83 -36.74 34.05
CA LYS A 87 25.35 -37.97 33.43
C LYS A 87 26.25 -38.66 34.44
N GLU A 88 25.79 -39.84 34.86
CA GLU A 88 26.53 -40.86 35.57
C GLU A 88 27.69 -41.32 34.67
N LEU A 89 28.88 -40.76 34.88
CA LEU A 89 30.13 -41.24 34.31
C LEU A 89 30.72 -42.26 35.27
N ASP A 90 30.45 -43.52 34.96
CA ASP A 90 31.05 -44.69 35.56
C ASP A 90 32.56 -44.77 35.25
N GLY A 91 33.33 -45.20 36.25
CA GLY A 91 34.57 -45.95 36.01
C GLY A 91 35.91 -45.21 35.83
N ARG A 92 36.39 -44.45 36.83
CA ARG A 92 37.85 -44.42 37.12
C ARG A 92 38.17 -44.03 38.57
N LYS A 93 38.58 -45.01 39.37
CA LYS A 93 39.13 -44.82 40.71
C LYS A 93 40.54 -44.22 40.60
N GLU A 94 40.63 -42.90 40.71
CA GLU A 94 41.91 -42.23 40.96
C GLU A 94 41.87 -41.62 42.37
N LYS A 95 42.71 -42.16 43.26
CA LYS A 95 42.90 -41.66 44.62
C LYS A 95 43.59 -40.30 44.55
N MET A 96 42.81 -39.22 44.58
CA MET A 96 43.33 -37.88 44.85
C MET A 96 42.81 -37.39 46.19
N ASN A 97 43.69 -37.49 47.19
CA ASN A 97 43.56 -36.85 48.50
C ASN A 97 43.81 -35.35 48.33
N GLY A 98 42.76 -34.60 48.01
CA GLY A 98 42.82 -33.14 47.87
C GLY A 98 41.59 -32.51 48.49
N LYS A 99 41.78 -31.80 49.60
CA LYS A 99 40.78 -30.95 50.27
C LYS A 99 40.19 -29.97 49.24
N ARG A 100 39.05 -30.32 48.63
CA ARG A 100 38.28 -29.41 47.79
C ARG A 100 37.37 -28.58 48.67
N THR A 101 37.68 -27.29 48.75
CA THR A 101 36.78 -26.29 49.31
C THR A 101 35.53 -26.15 48.42
N PRO A 102 34.32 -26.08 49.02
CA PRO A 102 33.09 -25.97 48.24
C PRO A 102 33.04 -24.62 47.51
N LYS A 103 33.19 -24.64 46.19
CA LYS A 103 32.98 -23.45 45.35
C LYS A 103 31.49 -23.16 45.27
N LYS A 104 31.07 -22.05 45.89
CA LYS A 104 29.73 -21.46 45.86
C LYS A 104 29.38 -20.95 44.45
N VAL A 105 29.03 -21.84 43.51
CA VAL A 105 28.63 -21.44 42.14
C VAL A 105 27.10 -21.30 42.00
N GLY A 106 26.30 -21.78 42.96
CA GLY A 106 24.83 -21.75 42.89
C GLY A 106 24.16 -20.38 43.09
N GLY A 107 24.88 -19.37 43.60
CA GLY A 107 24.26 -18.08 43.96
C GLY A 107 23.96 -17.13 42.80
N LEU A 108 24.75 -17.16 41.73
CA LEU A 108 24.65 -16.17 40.65
C LEU A 108 23.57 -16.50 39.61
N ILE A 109 23.29 -17.78 39.37
CA ILE A 109 22.24 -18.20 38.41
C ILE A 109 20.84 -17.87 38.96
N SER A 110 20.64 -18.02 40.28
CA SER A 110 19.35 -17.72 40.92
C SER A 110 19.02 -16.23 40.88
N MET A 111 20.02 -15.36 40.98
CA MET A 111 19.79 -13.90 41.00
C MET A 111 19.45 -13.36 39.60
N ALA A 112 20.03 -13.94 38.55
CA ALA A 112 19.71 -13.59 37.15
C ALA A 112 18.27 -14.00 36.77
N ILE A 113 17.79 -15.15 37.24
CA ILE A 113 16.41 -15.60 37.01
C ILE A 113 15.41 -14.69 37.73
N VAL A 114 15.70 -14.31 38.99
CA VAL A 114 14.83 -13.39 39.76
C VAL A 114 14.77 -12.00 39.12
N LEU A 115 15.91 -11.46 38.66
CA LEU A 115 15.93 -10.16 37.95
C LEU A 115 15.18 -10.20 36.62
N LEU A 116 15.25 -11.30 35.86
CA LEU A 116 14.50 -11.44 34.60
C LEU A 116 12.98 -11.61 34.84
N SER A 117 12.58 -12.28 35.93
CA SER A 117 11.17 -12.35 36.33
C SER A 117 10.61 -11.03 36.86
N ILE A 118 11.44 -10.17 37.47
CA ILE A 118 11.01 -8.83 37.89
C ILE A 118 10.90 -7.89 36.68
N LEU A 119 11.81 -8.01 35.70
CA LEU A 119 11.77 -7.19 34.48
C LEU A 119 10.55 -7.50 33.58
N THR A 120 10.06 -8.75 33.60
CA THR A 120 8.84 -9.15 32.86
C THR A 120 7.55 -8.80 33.58
N ALA A 121 7.58 -8.62 34.92
CA ALA A 121 6.40 -8.28 35.72
C ALA A 121 6.10 -6.77 35.79
N THR A 122 7.03 -5.90 35.41
CA THR A 122 6.84 -4.45 35.37
C THR A 122 6.64 -3.89 33.96
N VAL A 123 6.17 -4.70 33.01
CA VAL A 123 5.53 -4.14 31.81
C VAL A 123 4.20 -3.58 32.30
N TRP A 124 4.21 -2.31 32.69
CA TRP A 124 3.03 -1.55 33.03
C TRP A 124 2.01 -1.74 31.90
N ILE A 125 0.95 -2.49 32.20
CA ILE A 125 -0.27 -2.50 31.40
C ILE A 125 -0.90 -1.13 31.66
N THR A 126 -0.31 -0.07 31.09
CA THR A 126 -1.07 1.14 30.88
C THR A 126 -2.32 0.71 30.12
N PRO A 127 -3.52 1.15 30.52
CA PRO A 127 -4.69 0.92 29.69
C PRO A 127 -4.33 1.47 28.33
N VAL A 128 -4.18 0.57 27.35
CA VAL A 128 -3.89 0.95 25.98
C VAL A 128 -5.09 1.78 25.59
N GLY A 129 -4.93 3.11 25.63
CA GLY A 129 -5.95 4.03 25.14
C GLY A 129 -6.30 3.55 23.75
N ALA A 130 -7.60 3.44 23.45
CA ALA A 130 -8.04 3.00 22.14
C ALA A 130 -7.25 3.78 21.11
N ALA A 131 -6.56 3.07 20.22
CA ALA A 131 -5.78 3.74 19.21
C ALA A 131 -6.69 4.66 18.39
N THR A 132 -6.13 5.73 17.86
CA THR A 132 -6.86 6.61 16.94
C THR A 132 -5.96 7.04 15.81
N VAL A 133 -6.56 7.22 14.65
CA VAL A 133 -5.95 7.87 13.50
C VAL A 133 -6.82 9.07 13.14
N THR A 134 -6.20 10.23 13.02
CA THR A 134 -6.85 11.51 12.70
C THR A 134 -6.32 12.04 11.38
N ARG A 135 -7.23 12.41 10.47
CA ARG A 135 -6.93 12.99 9.16
C ARG A 135 -7.02 14.51 9.19
N HIS A 136 -6.06 15.14 8.53
CA HIS A 136 -6.03 16.58 8.26
C HIS A 136 -6.10 16.82 6.75
N LEU A 137 -7.08 17.63 6.33
CA LEU A 137 -7.35 18.00 4.93
C LEU A 137 -7.44 19.53 4.77
N PRO A 138 -7.08 20.09 3.61
CA PRO A 138 -7.42 21.48 3.27
C PRO A 138 -8.95 21.69 3.27
N ILE A 139 -9.40 22.94 3.40
CA ILE A 139 -10.84 23.27 3.36
C ILE A 139 -11.36 23.14 1.92
N SER A 140 -10.62 23.69 0.98
CA SER A 140 -10.93 23.64 -0.43
C SER A 140 -9.67 23.51 -1.26
N VAL A 141 -9.86 23.01 -2.47
CA VAL A 141 -8.82 22.86 -3.51
C VAL A 141 -9.43 23.20 -4.87
N ALA A 142 -8.62 23.68 -5.81
CA ALA A 142 -9.02 23.89 -7.20
C ALA A 142 -9.12 22.55 -7.94
N PRO A 143 -9.86 22.50 -9.06
CA PRO A 143 -9.87 21.32 -9.92
C PRO A 143 -8.46 20.90 -10.36
N ASN A 144 -8.17 19.59 -10.30
CA ASN A 144 -6.84 19.01 -10.59
C ASN A 144 -5.69 19.48 -9.69
N GLU A 145 -5.94 20.29 -8.66
CA GLU A 145 -4.90 20.73 -7.72
C GLU A 145 -4.32 19.53 -6.96
N GLN A 146 -3.00 19.52 -6.79
CA GLN A 146 -2.32 18.57 -5.93
C GLN A 146 -2.26 19.13 -4.51
N PHE A 147 -2.63 18.33 -3.52
CA PHE A 147 -2.59 18.71 -2.12
C PHE A 147 -2.09 17.57 -1.24
N THR A 148 -1.66 17.90 -0.03
CA THR A 148 -1.15 16.93 0.93
C THR A 148 -2.24 16.52 1.92
N VAL A 149 -2.41 15.22 2.13
CA VAL A 149 -3.20 14.62 3.21
C VAL A 149 -2.24 14.19 4.32
N THR A 150 -2.52 14.61 5.55
CA THR A 150 -1.72 14.22 6.73
C THR A 150 -2.55 13.33 7.64
N LEU A 151 -1.96 12.22 8.10
CA LEU A 151 -2.54 11.32 9.08
C LEU A 151 -1.70 11.36 10.36
N THR A 152 -2.36 11.47 11.50
CA THR A 152 -1.73 11.45 12.83
C THR A 152 -2.28 10.29 13.64
N GLN A 153 -1.41 9.45 14.20
CA GLN A 153 -1.81 8.34 15.07
C GLN A 153 -1.53 8.63 16.54
N THR A 154 -2.34 8.05 17.42
CA THR A 154 -2.03 7.91 18.84
C THR A 154 -2.46 6.53 19.33
N GLY A 155 -1.72 5.96 20.28
CA GLY A 155 -2.07 4.69 20.92
C GLY A 155 -1.70 3.44 20.11
N PHE A 156 -0.96 3.55 19.01
CA PHE A 156 -0.36 2.39 18.35
C PHE A 156 0.77 1.81 19.21
N LEU A 157 0.80 0.49 19.35
CA LEU A 157 1.92 -0.18 20.00
C LEU A 157 3.16 -0.02 19.11
N PHE A 158 4.22 0.58 19.67
CA PHE A 158 5.46 0.90 18.95
C PHE A 158 5.28 1.84 17.75
N ASP A 159 4.25 2.69 17.79
CA ASP A 159 3.94 3.63 16.71
C ASP A 159 3.86 2.95 15.34
N THR A 160 3.35 1.71 15.34
CA THR A 160 3.26 0.86 14.15
C THR A 160 1.82 0.47 13.89
N GLY A 161 1.38 0.65 12.64
CA GLY A 161 0.07 0.21 12.18
C GLY A 161 -0.17 0.54 10.72
N LEU A 162 -1.29 0.08 10.18
CA LEU A 162 -1.68 0.19 8.78
C LEU A 162 -2.96 1.00 8.66
N VAL A 163 -3.06 1.79 7.61
CA VAL A 163 -4.26 2.58 7.26
C VAL A 163 -4.66 2.26 5.83
N TRP A 164 -5.95 2.00 5.63
CA TRP A 164 -6.58 1.88 4.32
C TRP A 164 -7.49 3.10 4.13
N GLU A 165 -7.04 4.03 3.29
CA GLU A 165 -7.76 5.24 2.90
C GLU A 165 -8.55 4.98 1.61
N VAL A 166 -9.84 5.30 1.60
CA VAL A 166 -10.68 5.26 0.39
C VAL A 166 -10.81 6.69 -0.13
N LEU A 167 -10.13 6.97 -1.25
CA LEU A 167 -10.19 8.26 -1.91
C LEU A 167 -11.56 8.47 -2.58
N PRO A 168 -12.14 9.68 -2.55
CA PRO A 168 -13.40 9.95 -3.24
C PRO A 168 -13.30 9.79 -4.76
N GLU A 169 -14.44 9.72 -5.45
CA GLU A 169 -14.47 9.63 -6.91
C GLU A 169 -13.85 10.88 -7.55
N GLY A 170 -13.03 10.66 -8.60
CA GLY A 170 -12.26 11.71 -9.26
C GLY A 170 -10.96 12.11 -8.56
N PHE A 171 -10.70 11.64 -7.33
CA PHE A 171 -9.43 11.87 -6.65
C PHE A 171 -8.44 10.74 -6.95
N GLU A 172 -7.16 11.08 -7.00
CA GLU A 172 -6.09 10.13 -7.32
C GLU A 172 -4.91 10.29 -6.35
N TYR A 173 -4.29 9.18 -5.94
CA TYR A 173 -3.04 9.20 -5.19
C TYR A 173 -1.86 9.57 -6.10
N ILE A 174 -0.99 10.47 -5.64
CA ILE A 174 0.22 10.86 -6.38
C ILE A 174 1.37 9.95 -5.96
N ASN A 175 1.76 9.02 -6.84
CA ASN A 175 2.81 8.05 -6.53
C ASN A 175 4.13 8.73 -6.11
N GLY A 176 4.78 8.18 -5.07
CA GLY A 176 6.07 8.68 -4.55
C GLY A 176 5.99 9.89 -3.62
N THR A 177 4.80 10.39 -3.28
CA THR A 177 4.61 11.53 -2.36
C THR A 177 4.46 11.13 -0.88
N TYR A 178 4.56 9.84 -0.58
CA TYR A 178 4.42 9.31 0.78
C TYR A 178 5.66 9.64 1.64
N THR A 179 5.47 10.05 2.90
CA THR A 179 6.56 10.57 3.76
C THR A 179 6.86 9.75 5.03
N GLY A 180 6.36 8.51 5.18
CA GLY A 180 6.66 7.67 6.35
C GLY A 180 7.76 6.63 6.10
N ASN A 181 8.25 5.97 7.16
CA ASN A 181 9.29 4.93 7.11
C ASN A 181 8.74 3.51 6.97
N ALA A 182 7.48 3.37 6.57
CA ALA A 182 6.95 2.08 6.15
C ALA A 182 7.77 1.53 4.98
N LEU A 183 7.87 0.21 4.89
CA LEU A 183 8.54 -0.45 3.77
C LEU A 183 7.77 -0.16 2.47
N ASP A 184 8.46 -0.05 1.34
CA ASP A 184 7.86 0.31 0.05
C ASP A 184 6.67 -0.58 -0.35
N TRP A 185 6.70 -1.88 -0.03
CA TRP A 185 5.61 -2.82 -0.32
C TRP A 185 4.33 -2.57 0.49
N VAL A 186 4.40 -1.72 1.53
CA VAL A 186 3.23 -1.32 2.31
C VAL A 186 2.41 -0.27 1.58
N VAL A 187 3.08 0.65 0.87
CA VAL A 187 2.45 1.75 0.14
C VAL A 187 1.91 1.24 -1.19
N THR A 188 0.61 0.98 -1.22
CA THR A 188 -0.06 0.41 -2.39
C THR A 188 -1.36 1.14 -2.68
N TYR A 189 -1.58 1.51 -3.93
CA TYR A 189 -2.81 2.16 -4.38
C TYR A 189 -3.50 1.28 -5.42
N ASP A 190 -4.75 0.90 -5.17
CA ASP A 190 -5.60 0.23 -6.15
C ASP A 190 -6.59 1.24 -6.76
N PRO A 191 -6.42 1.63 -8.03
CA PRO A 191 -7.30 2.60 -8.69
C PRO A 191 -8.72 2.06 -8.89
N THR A 192 -8.93 0.75 -8.88
CA THR A 192 -10.25 0.13 -9.05
C THR A 192 -11.12 0.35 -7.82
N THR A 193 -10.54 0.14 -6.64
CA THR A 193 -11.21 0.33 -5.35
C THR A 193 -10.95 1.71 -4.74
N ARG A 194 -10.11 2.53 -5.37
CA ARG A 194 -9.63 3.83 -4.87
C ARG A 194 -9.05 3.75 -3.46
N THR A 195 -8.49 2.58 -3.13
CA THR A 195 -7.98 2.31 -1.79
C THR A 195 -6.47 2.47 -1.77
N LEU A 196 -5.99 3.41 -0.97
CA LEU A 196 -4.59 3.62 -0.66
C LEU A 196 -4.27 2.97 0.69
N ARG A 197 -3.32 2.05 0.68
CA ARG A 197 -2.73 1.46 1.90
C ARG A 197 -1.43 2.18 2.23
N VAL A 198 -1.30 2.65 3.46
CA VAL A 198 -0.10 3.27 4.04
C VAL A 198 0.13 2.74 5.46
N GLY A 199 1.27 3.01 6.09
CA GLY A 199 1.53 2.52 7.44
C GLY A 199 2.44 3.40 8.28
N PHE A 200 2.21 3.41 9.59
CA PHE A 200 3.12 4.02 10.56
C PHE A 200 4.21 3.02 10.94
N ARG A 201 5.45 3.48 11.14
CA ARG A 201 6.57 2.68 11.61
C ARG A 201 7.55 3.53 12.42
N GLY A 202 7.16 3.87 13.65
CA GLY A 202 7.97 4.68 14.55
C GLY A 202 7.68 6.19 14.46
N GLU A 203 6.71 6.59 13.62
CA GLU A 203 6.25 7.97 13.54
C GLU A 203 4.83 8.13 14.06
N ASN A 204 4.55 9.35 14.51
CA ASN A 204 3.21 9.75 14.90
C ASN A 204 2.44 10.43 13.76
N TYR A 205 3.14 10.80 12.67
CA TYR A 205 2.56 11.45 11.51
C TYR A 205 3.14 10.88 10.21
N ILE A 206 2.28 10.73 9.22
CA ILE A 206 2.63 10.41 7.84
C ILE A 206 1.83 11.32 6.92
N SER A 207 2.30 11.51 5.70
CA SER A 207 1.56 12.26 4.70
C SER A 207 1.66 11.62 3.32
N TYR A 208 0.72 11.95 2.45
CA TYR A 208 0.69 11.57 1.05
C TYR A 208 0.04 12.66 0.20
N GLY A 209 0.44 12.76 -1.06
CA GLY A 209 -0.14 13.66 -2.04
C GLY A 209 -1.37 13.06 -2.71
N ALA A 210 -2.40 13.86 -2.88
CA ALA A 210 -3.60 13.54 -3.64
C ALA A 210 -3.86 14.62 -4.70
N LYS A 211 -4.31 14.20 -5.88
CA LYS A 211 -4.80 15.07 -6.94
C LYS A 211 -6.32 15.19 -6.81
N ALA A 212 -6.82 16.42 -6.78
CA ALA A 212 -8.24 16.72 -6.68
C ALA A 212 -9.01 16.36 -7.96
N SER A 213 -10.32 16.13 -7.79
CA SER A 213 -11.25 15.92 -8.90
C SER A 213 -11.19 17.05 -9.93
N PRO A 214 -11.36 16.76 -11.24
CA PRO A 214 -11.51 17.79 -12.24
C PRO A 214 -12.86 18.53 -12.14
N TYR A 215 -13.83 18.01 -11.38
CA TYR A 215 -15.17 18.57 -11.24
C TYR A 215 -15.37 19.21 -9.86
N ALA A 216 -16.15 20.30 -9.83
CA ALA A 216 -16.56 20.93 -8.57
C ALA A 216 -17.47 19.99 -7.78
N GLN A 217 -17.05 19.62 -6.57
CA GLN A 217 -17.79 18.70 -5.70
C GLN A 217 -17.33 18.81 -4.24
N THR A 218 -18.20 18.43 -3.31
CA THR A 218 -17.79 18.14 -1.93
C THR A 218 -17.55 16.65 -1.78
N ALA A 219 -16.33 16.27 -1.46
CA ALA A 219 -15.87 14.89 -1.48
C ALA A 219 -15.57 14.40 -0.05
N VAL A 220 -15.95 13.15 0.25
CA VAL A 220 -15.79 12.55 1.59
C VAL A 220 -14.75 11.44 1.56
N PHE A 221 -13.66 11.64 2.30
CA PHE A 221 -12.59 10.66 2.49
C PHE A 221 -13.00 9.64 3.55
N GLY A 222 -12.95 8.36 3.18
CA GLY A 222 -13.15 7.24 4.09
C GLY A 222 -11.82 6.62 4.51
N GLY A 223 -11.78 5.94 5.65
CA GLY A 223 -10.61 5.15 5.98
C GLY A 223 -10.78 4.29 7.22
N THR A 224 -10.02 3.21 7.29
CA THR A 224 -9.92 2.31 8.45
C THR A 224 -8.45 2.07 8.78
N TYR A 225 -8.17 1.63 10.00
CA TYR A 225 -6.81 1.28 10.42
C TYR A 225 -6.76 -0.04 11.19
N SER A 226 -5.55 -0.61 11.28
CA SER A 226 -5.24 -1.81 12.06
C SER A 226 -3.82 -1.75 12.64
N TYR A 227 -3.54 -2.48 13.72
CA TYR A 227 -2.19 -2.64 14.25
C TYR A 227 -1.32 -3.56 13.38
N PHE A 228 -1.93 -4.57 12.75
CA PHE A 228 -1.23 -5.64 12.05
C PHE A 228 -1.86 -5.97 10.71
N ASP A 229 -1.08 -6.55 9.81
CA ASP A 229 -1.56 -7.00 8.49
C ASP A 229 -2.29 -8.35 8.58
N ASN A 230 -3.29 -8.45 9.45
CA ASN A 230 -4.06 -9.68 9.67
C ASN A 230 -5.52 -9.56 9.18
N GLY A 231 -5.87 -8.43 8.56
CA GLY A 231 -7.23 -8.13 8.08
C GLY A 231 -8.24 -7.74 9.16
N THR A 232 -7.81 -7.60 10.42
CA THR A 232 -8.69 -7.13 11.51
C THR A 232 -8.76 -5.60 11.46
N VAL A 233 -9.95 -5.05 11.28
CA VAL A 233 -10.19 -3.60 11.37
C VAL A 233 -10.34 -3.21 12.83
N GLU A 234 -9.50 -2.31 13.29
CA GLU A 234 -9.48 -1.85 14.69
C GLU A 234 -10.33 -0.59 14.88
N GLY A 235 -10.38 0.27 13.86
CA GLY A 235 -11.20 1.47 13.90
C GLY A 235 -11.24 2.26 12.60
N ASN A 236 -12.02 3.34 12.63
CA ASN A 236 -12.16 4.28 11.53
C ASN A 236 -11.16 5.42 11.66
N VAL A 237 -10.68 5.94 10.54
CA VAL A 237 -9.93 7.20 10.50
C VAL A 237 -10.90 8.36 10.77
N THR A 238 -10.56 9.19 11.75
CA THR A 238 -11.38 10.33 12.20
C THR A 238 -10.78 11.66 11.74
N GLY A 239 -11.27 12.79 12.26
CA GLY A 239 -10.80 14.12 11.87
C GLY A 239 -11.60 14.71 10.72
N LYS A 240 -10.94 15.48 9.85
CA LYS A 240 -11.64 16.14 8.75
C LYS A 240 -11.82 15.16 7.60
N ALA A 241 -13.08 14.80 7.34
CA ALA A 241 -13.45 13.87 6.29
C ALA A 241 -13.76 14.53 4.94
N THR A 242 -14.04 15.84 4.91
CA THR A 242 -14.53 16.52 3.71
C THR A 242 -13.51 17.50 3.13
N VAL A 243 -13.41 17.53 1.81
CA VAL A 243 -12.75 18.59 1.04
C VAL A 243 -13.70 19.09 -0.05
N THR A 244 -13.76 20.40 -0.27
CA THR A 244 -14.58 20.99 -1.33
C THR A 244 -13.70 21.38 -2.51
N VAL A 245 -13.97 20.80 -3.68
CA VAL A 245 -13.36 21.25 -4.93
C VAL A 245 -14.13 22.46 -5.42
N THR A 246 -13.50 23.63 -5.40
CA THR A 246 -14.10 24.91 -5.80
C THR A 246 -13.40 25.48 -7.02
N GLY A 247 -14.17 25.81 -8.05
CA GLY A 247 -13.67 26.42 -9.27
C GLY A 247 -14.46 25.93 -10.46
N THR A 248 -14.47 26.72 -11.54
CA THR A 248 -14.95 26.23 -12.84
C THR A 248 -14.02 25.07 -13.22
N PRO A 249 -14.53 23.87 -13.54
CA PRO A 249 -13.68 22.80 -14.04
C PRO A 249 -12.86 23.39 -15.19
N THR A 250 -11.52 23.29 -15.11
CA THR A 250 -10.70 23.48 -16.31
C THR A 250 -11.32 22.54 -17.34
N PRO A 251 -11.84 23.05 -18.48
CA PRO A 251 -12.58 22.22 -19.42
C PRO A 251 -11.71 21.00 -19.68
N THR A 252 -12.19 19.84 -19.21
CA THR A 252 -11.53 18.57 -19.52
C THR A 252 -11.47 18.58 -21.03
N PRO A 253 -10.31 18.43 -21.68
CA PRO A 253 -10.31 18.31 -23.13
C PRO A 253 -11.20 17.12 -23.42
N THR A 254 -12.44 17.40 -23.86
CA THR A 254 -13.29 16.44 -24.54
C THR A 254 -12.37 15.69 -25.48
N PRO A 255 -12.40 14.34 -25.56
CA PRO A 255 -11.63 13.60 -26.56
C PRO A 255 -11.73 14.36 -27.88
N GLY A 256 -10.62 14.99 -28.25
CA GLY A 256 -10.66 16.30 -28.89
C GLY A 256 -11.41 16.23 -30.18
N VAL A 257 -12.61 16.84 -30.24
CA VAL A 257 -13.10 17.32 -31.53
C VAL A 257 -11.94 18.18 -32.04
N PRO A 258 -11.23 17.75 -33.07
CA PRO A 258 -9.99 18.37 -33.46
C PRO A 258 -10.29 19.79 -33.91
N ARG A 259 -9.33 20.71 -33.69
CA ARG A 259 -9.57 22.15 -33.82
C ARG A 259 -10.05 22.57 -35.23
N TRP A 260 -9.80 21.75 -36.24
CA TRP A 260 -10.21 21.99 -37.63
C TRP A 260 -11.70 21.73 -37.91
N ASP A 261 -12.42 21.03 -37.03
CA ASP A 261 -13.88 21.05 -36.96
C ASP A 261 -14.26 22.18 -36.00
N ILE A 262 -14.44 23.38 -36.54
CA ILE A 262 -14.55 24.63 -35.78
C ILE A 262 -15.92 24.74 -35.11
N ASN A 263 -16.99 24.25 -35.75
CA ASN A 263 -18.35 24.33 -35.24
C ASN A 263 -18.78 23.12 -34.38
N GLU A 264 -17.92 22.09 -34.28
CA GLU A 264 -18.16 20.86 -33.52
C GLU A 264 -19.36 20.05 -34.04
N ASP A 265 -19.61 20.09 -35.35
CA ASP A 265 -20.72 19.36 -35.99
C ASP A 265 -20.34 17.94 -36.47
N CYS A 266 -19.14 17.48 -36.11
CA CYS A 266 -18.55 16.21 -36.48
C CYS A 266 -18.10 16.10 -37.95
N THR A 267 -18.20 17.16 -38.76
CA THR A 267 -17.86 17.12 -40.19
C THR A 267 -17.13 18.38 -40.65
N VAL A 268 -15.88 18.23 -41.08
CA VAL A 268 -15.09 19.37 -41.59
C VAL A 268 -15.59 19.79 -42.97
N ASN A 269 -16.27 20.93 -43.06
CA ASN A 269 -16.92 21.36 -44.30
C ASN A 269 -16.90 22.90 -44.51
N TYR A 270 -17.76 23.39 -45.41
CA TYR A 270 -17.84 24.81 -45.74
C TYR A 270 -18.31 25.69 -44.58
N ILE A 271 -18.98 25.13 -43.57
CA ILE A 271 -19.39 25.86 -42.36
C ILE A 271 -18.15 26.22 -41.53
N ASP A 272 -17.21 25.29 -41.36
CA ASP A 272 -15.93 25.58 -40.68
C ASP A 272 -15.13 26.63 -41.43
N LEU A 273 -15.05 26.49 -42.76
CA LEU A 273 -14.39 27.49 -43.60
C LEU A 273 -15.04 28.87 -43.49
N ALA A 274 -16.37 28.94 -43.39
CA ALA A 274 -17.09 30.19 -43.24
C ALA A 274 -16.77 30.86 -41.90
N ILE A 275 -16.64 30.08 -40.82
CA ILE A 275 -16.24 30.60 -39.51
C ILE A 275 -14.80 31.10 -39.57
N LEU A 276 -13.85 30.32 -40.09
CA LEU A 276 -12.46 30.74 -40.24
C LEU A 276 -12.35 32.04 -41.06
N SER A 277 -13.08 32.12 -42.17
CA SER A 277 -13.07 33.30 -43.05
C SER A 277 -13.64 34.55 -42.39
N ALA A 278 -14.60 34.40 -41.47
CA ALA A 278 -15.17 35.51 -40.71
C ALA A 278 -14.15 36.17 -39.76
N HIS A 279 -13.10 35.44 -39.39
CA HIS A 279 -12.06 35.87 -38.46
C HIS A 279 -10.71 36.13 -39.15
N TRP A 280 -10.67 36.28 -40.48
CA TRP A 280 -9.43 36.42 -41.23
C TRP A 280 -8.60 37.64 -40.80
N ASN A 281 -7.28 37.44 -40.58
CA ASN A 281 -6.34 38.42 -40.04
C ASN A 281 -6.66 38.92 -38.61
N GLU A 282 -7.48 38.21 -37.84
CA GLU A 282 -7.70 38.52 -36.43
C GLU A 282 -6.49 38.12 -35.57
N THR A 283 -6.08 39.00 -34.65
CA THR A 283 -5.12 38.65 -33.59
C THR A 283 -5.86 38.09 -32.40
N THR A 284 -5.47 36.91 -31.97
CA THR A 284 -6.06 36.15 -30.86
C THR A 284 -5.09 36.09 -29.68
N THR A 285 -5.61 35.84 -28.49
CA THR A 285 -4.80 35.62 -27.27
C THR A 285 -5.22 34.33 -26.60
N ALA A 286 -4.31 33.73 -25.82
CA ALA A 286 -4.65 32.57 -25.00
C ALA A 286 -5.79 32.92 -24.04
N LEU A 287 -6.89 32.17 -23.96
CA LEU A 287 -7.21 30.87 -24.57
C LEU A 287 -7.63 30.99 -26.04
N TYR A 288 -6.83 30.48 -26.96
CA TYR A 288 -7.04 30.66 -28.40
C TYR A 288 -8.38 30.08 -28.88
N PRO A 289 -9.20 30.85 -29.60
CA PRO A 289 -10.46 30.38 -30.16
C PRO A 289 -10.21 29.28 -31.21
N ARG A 290 -11.21 28.43 -31.49
CA ARG A 290 -11.05 27.27 -32.40
C ARG A 290 -10.64 27.65 -33.83
N TYR A 291 -11.06 28.82 -34.31
CA TYR A 291 -10.73 29.31 -35.65
C TYR A 291 -9.26 29.75 -35.81
N ASP A 292 -8.53 29.94 -34.70
CA ASP A 292 -7.07 29.94 -34.65
C ASP A 292 -6.63 28.49 -34.35
N ILE A 293 -6.46 27.74 -35.43
CA ILE A 293 -6.35 26.28 -35.41
C ILE A 293 -4.97 25.88 -34.89
N ASN A 294 -3.91 26.59 -35.29
CA ASN A 294 -2.55 26.32 -34.82
C ASN A 294 -2.21 27.00 -33.47
N ALA A 295 -3.12 27.85 -32.96
CA ALA A 295 -2.97 28.56 -31.69
C ALA A 295 -1.73 29.47 -31.65
N ASP A 296 -1.42 30.14 -32.77
CA ASP A 296 -0.24 31.00 -32.89
C ASP A 296 -0.53 32.49 -32.59
N GLY A 297 -1.79 32.87 -32.37
CA GLY A 297 -2.17 34.25 -32.12
C GLY A 297 -2.62 35.02 -33.35
N MET A 298 -2.68 34.42 -34.54
CA MET A 298 -3.09 35.09 -35.77
C MET A 298 -3.82 34.17 -36.74
N VAL A 299 -5.09 34.48 -37.02
CA VAL A 299 -5.89 33.73 -37.98
C VAL A 299 -5.44 34.06 -39.41
N ASN A 300 -4.77 33.13 -40.08
CA ASN A 300 -4.18 33.37 -41.39
C ASN A 300 -4.18 32.12 -42.30
N TYR A 301 -3.35 32.14 -43.34
CA TYR A 301 -3.26 31.04 -44.30
C TYR A 301 -2.77 29.72 -43.70
N ILE A 302 -2.06 29.74 -42.57
CA ILE A 302 -1.62 28.54 -41.86
C ILE A 302 -2.83 27.78 -41.31
N ASP A 303 -3.78 28.48 -40.68
CA ASP A 303 -5.03 27.88 -40.19
C ASP A 303 -5.85 27.31 -41.35
N LEU A 304 -5.99 28.07 -42.44
CA LEU A 304 -6.68 27.59 -43.64
C LEU A 304 -6.03 26.33 -44.22
N THR A 305 -4.70 26.24 -44.18
CA THR A 305 -3.97 25.07 -44.65
C THR A 305 -4.26 23.84 -43.80
N ILE A 306 -4.33 24.00 -42.47
CA ILE A 306 -4.70 22.91 -41.56
C ILE A 306 -6.14 22.48 -41.80
N LEU A 307 -7.09 23.42 -41.87
CA LEU A 307 -8.49 23.11 -42.17
C LEU A 307 -8.64 22.35 -43.49
N SER A 308 -7.94 22.80 -44.53
CA SER A 308 -7.98 22.19 -45.87
C SER A 308 -7.40 20.77 -45.89
N ALA A 309 -6.43 20.46 -45.02
CA ALA A 309 -5.85 19.12 -44.92
C ALA A 309 -6.84 18.07 -44.38
N HIS A 310 -7.88 18.53 -43.69
CA HIS A 310 -8.89 17.68 -43.04
C HIS A 310 -10.27 17.80 -43.72
N TRP A 311 -10.34 18.32 -44.94
CA TRP A 311 -11.61 18.55 -45.63
C TRP A 311 -12.44 17.27 -45.81
N ASN A 312 -13.72 17.32 -45.45
CA ASN A 312 -14.66 16.19 -45.40
C ASN A 312 -14.28 15.07 -44.41
N GLU A 313 -13.42 15.32 -43.43
CA GLU A 313 -13.15 14.36 -42.36
C GLU A 313 -14.33 14.28 -41.38
N SER A 314 -14.65 13.06 -40.92
CA SER A 314 -15.55 12.81 -39.78
C SER A 314 -14.71 12.81 -38.51
N THR A 315 -15.01 13.72 -37.59
CA THR A 315 -14.24 13.96 -36.36
C THR A 315 -14.85 13.30 -35.12
N CYS A 316 -16.02 12.69 -35.34
CA CYS A 316 -16.75 11.76 -34.49
C CYS A 316 -17.02 10.49 -35.34
#